data_AF-A0A831WRI2-F1
#
_entry.id   AF-A0A831WRI2-F1
#
_cell.length_a   1.000
_cell.length_b   1.000
_cell.length_c   1.000
_cell.angle_alpha   90.00
_cell.angle_beta   90.00
_cell.angle_gamma   90.00
#
_symmetry.space_group_name_H-M   'P 1'
#
loop_
_entity.id
_entity.type
_entity.pdbx_description
1 polymer ?
#
loop_
_entity_poly.entity_id
_entity_poly.type
_entity_poly.pdbx_seq_one_letter_code
_entity_poly.pdbx_strand_id
1 'polypeptide(L)'
;MKPVIKKALNKIRNGEAIILFDLDGTICDTTENKYAFAVPDENMIKVVNLLKQMGNKITVYTSRGSSSGIDYTGLIKQQLEKWGVQYDDLKQKPSADLIVDDMAVTPEDFFSLVDEIW
;
A
#
# COMPACT_ATOMS: atom_id res chain seq x y z
N MET A 1 8.84 -18.89 -6.86
CA MET A 1 8.01 -17.71 -7.14
C MET A 1 6.99 -17.99 -8.24
N LYS A 2 5.71 -17.60 -8.06
CA LYS A 2 4.63 -17.79 -9.07
C LYS A 2 4.93 -16.97 -10.35
N PRO A 3 4.50 -17.42 -11.54
CA PRO A 3 4.74 -16.68 -12.79
C PRO A 3 4.23 -15.24 -12.78
N VAL A 4 3.09 -15.00 -12.13
CA VAL A 4 2.47 -13.66 -12.02
C VAL A 4 3.34 -12.70 -11.20
N ILE A 5 3.91 -13.15 -10.09
CA ILE A 5 4.82 -12.34 -9.27
C ILE A 5 6.13 -12.07 -10.02
N LYS A 6 6.68 -13.06 -10.73
CA LYS A 6 7.88 -12.85 -11.56
C LYS A 6 7.66 -11.76 -12.63
N LYS A 7 6.47 -11.74 -13.25
CA LYS A 7 6.08 -10.70 -14.21
C LYS A 7 5.96 -9.33 -13.53
N ALA A 8 5.39 -9.28 -12.33
CA ALA A 8 5.29 -8.04 -11.55
C ALA A 8 6.68 -7.50 -11.18
N LEU A 9 7.60 -8.32 -10.68
CA LEU A 9 8.97 -7.91 -10.36
C LEU A 9 9.71 -7.30 -11.56
N ASN A 10 9.57 -7.90 -12.75
CA ASN A 10 10.17 -7.33 -13.96
C ASN A 10 9.61 -5.94 -14.29
N LYS A 11 8.29 -5.74 -14.11
CA LYS A 11 7.69 -4.40 -14.28
C LYS A 11 8.17 -3.41 -13.23
N ILE A 12 8.31 -3.84 -11.98
CA ILE A 12 8.77 -2.99 -10.89
C ILE A 12 10.18 -2.47 -11.18
N ARG A 13 11.09 -3.37 -11.59
CA ARG A 13 12.46 -3.03 -11.97
C ARG A 13 12.54 -2.01 -13.12
N ASN A 14 11.56 -2.03 -14.03
CA ASN A 14 11.49 -1.12 -15.17
C ASN A 14 10.72 0.18 -14.87
N GLY A 15 10.14 0.35 -13.67
CA GLY A 15 9.33 1.54 -13.37
C GLY A 15 7.95 1.54 -14.03
N GLU A 16 7.44 0.38 -14.44
CA GLU A 16 6.20 0.25 -15.23
C GLU A 16 5.08 -0.45 -14.46
N ALA A 17 5.30 -0.77 -13.18
CA ALA A 17 4.30 -1.44 -12.37
C ALA A 17 3.22 -0.48 -11.88
N ILE A 18 2.02 -1.01 -11.68
CA ILE A 18 0.95 -0.39 -10.91
C ILE A 18 0.82 -1.20 -9.63
N ILE A 19 1.04 -0.57 -8.48
CA ILE A 19 1.11 -1.23 -7.20
C ILE A 19 0.03 -0.64 -6.30
N LEU A 20 -0.80 -1.53 -5.73
CA LEU A 20 -1.82 -1.17 -4.77
C LEU A 20 -1.27 -1.50 -3.38
N PHE A 21 -1.15 -0.49 -2.53
CA PHE A 21 -0.78 -0.67 -1.14
C PHE A 21 -2.01 -0.52 -0.26
N ASP A 22 -2.24 -1.49 0.63
CA ASP A 22 -3.15 -1.27 1.75
C ASP A 22 -2.61 -0.16 2.67
N LEU A 23 -3.47 0.43 3.49
CA LEU A 23 -3.07 1.47 4.42
C LEU A 23 -2.82 0.89 5.82
N ASP A 24 -3.84 0.32 6.44
CA ASP A 24 -3.79 -0.18 7.81
C ASP A 24 -3.16 -1.57 7.87
N GLY A 25 -2.14 -1.74 8.72
CA GLY A 25 -1.31 -2.95 8.78
C GLY A 25 -0.35 -3.10 7.58
N THR A 26 -0.12 -2.04 6.80
CA THR A 26 0.83 -2.05 5.68
C THR A 26 1.65 -0.77 5.62
N ILE A 27 1.04 0.38 5.32
CA ILE A 27 1.73 1.69 5.33
C ILE A 27 1.75 2.29 6.74
N CYS A 28 0.78 1.94 7.57
CA CYS A 28 0.68 2.40 8.96
C CYS A 28 0.01 1.34 9.85
N ASP A 29 0.26 1.42 11.14
CA ASP A 29 -0.44 0.64 12.15
C ASP A 29 -1.60 1.44 12.74
N THR A 30 -2.75 0.79 12.86
CA THR A 30 -3.95 1.35 13.52
C THR A 30 -4.47 0.39 14.55
N THR A 31 -4.76 0.90 15.75
CA THR A 31 -5.44 0.14 16.80
C THR A 31 -6.94 0.40 16.76
N GLU A 32 -7.76 -0.65 16.65
CA GLU A 32 -9.23 -0.59 16.82
C GLU A 32 -9.94 0.50 15.98
N ASN A 33 -9.53 0.68 14.71
CA ASN A 33 -10.10 1.71 13.82
C ASN A 33 -9.95 3.16 14.34
N LYS A 34 -9.06 3.41 15.31
CA LYS A 34 -8.74 4.75 15.81
C LYS A 34 -7.80 5.46 14.84
N TYR A 35 -8.26 5.65 13.60
CA TYR A 35 -7.47 6.10 12.45
C TYR A 35 -6.71 7.41 12.69
N ALA A 36 -7.27 8.35 13.45
CA ALA A 36 -6.63 9.61 13.78
C ALA A 36 -5.30 9.45 14.55
N PHE A 37 -5.11 8.31 15.21
CA PHE A 37 -3.93 7.96 16.00
C PHE A 37 -3.05 6.90 15.32
N ALA A 38 -3.29 6.62 14.04
CA ALA A 38 -2.46 5.70 13.27
C ALA A 38 -0.99 6.15 13.28
N VAL A 39 -0.07 5.18 13.36
CA VAL A 39 1.38 5.40 13.41
C VAL A 39 2.01 4.91 12.10
N PRO A 40 2.85 5.70 11.43
CA PRO A 40 3.45 5.30 10.16
C PRO A 40 4.41 4.10 10.32
N ASP A 41 4.38 3.17 9.36
CA ASP A 41 5.46 2.20 9.17
C ASP A 41 6.54 2.84 8.29
N GLU A 42 7.55 3.40 8.95
CA GLU A 42 8.68 4.06 8.29
C GLU A 42 9.46 3.16 7.31
N ASN A 43 9.44 1.84 7.51
CA ASN A 43 10.13 0.92 6.60
C ASN A 43 9.32 0.72 5.32
N MET A 44 8.01 0.48 5.44
CA MET A 44 7.14 0.39 4.27
C MET A 44 7.13 1.70 3.48
N ILE A 45 7.06 2.84 4.16
CA ILE A 45 7.05 4.17 3.51
C ILE A 45 8.31 4.39 2.68
N LYS A 46 9.49 4.02 3.20
CA LYS A 46 10.75 4.10 2.43
C LYS A 46 10.67 3.26 1.15
N VAL A 47 10.15 2.04 1.23
CA VAL A 47 9.99 1.15 0.07
C VAL A 47 9.00 1.75 -0.93
N VAL A 48 7.83 2.21 -0.49
CA VAL A 48 6.82 2.86 -1.34
C VAL A 48 7.43 4.05 -2.09
N ASN A 49 8.16 4.91 -1.38
CA ASN A 49 8.79 6.09 -1.97
C ASN A 49 9.88 5.71 -2.97
N LEU A 50 10.69 4.69 -2.68
CA LEU A 50 11.70 4.20 -3.61
C LEU A 50 11.06 3.63 -4.89
N LEU A 51 10.01 2.82 -4.76
CA LEU A 51 9.26 2.29 -5.90
C LEU A 51 8.67 3.42 -6.76
N LYS A 52 8.18 4.49 -6.11
CA LYS A 52 7.70 5.68 -6.80
C LYS A 52 8.81 6.40 -7.55
N GLN A 53 9.99 6.56 -6.94
CA GLN A 53 11.17 7.16 -7.56
C GLN A 53 11.67 6.36 -8.77
N MET A 54 11.51 5.04 -8.78
CA MET A 54 11.80 4.19 -9.94
C MET A 54 10.85 4.40 -11.13
N GLY A 55 9.75 5.14 -10.95
CA GLY A 55 8.76 5.43 -11.99
C GLY A 55 7.45 4.66 -11.86
N ASN A 56 7.35 3.72 -10.90
CA ASN A 56 6.13 2.92 -10.72
C ASN A 56 4.94 3.79 -10.29
N LYS A 57 3.74 3.34 -10.64
CA LYS A 57 2.50 3.99 -10.22
C LYS A 57 2.03 3.39 -8.89
N ILE A 58 1.89 4.24 -7.88
CA ILE A 58 1.51 3.84 -6.52
C ILE A 58 0.06 4.27 -6.27
N THR A 59 -0.79 3.35 -5.84
CA THR A 59 -2.15 3.64 -5.37
C THR A 59 -2.30 3.18 -3.94
N VAL A 60 -2.72 4.08 -3.05
CA VAL A 60 -3.16 3.70 -1.71
C VAL A 60 -4.59 3.18 -1.81
N TYR A 61 -4.82 1.94 -1.38
CA TYR A 61 -6.07 1.21 -1.54
C TYR A 61 -6.60 0.71 -0.18
N THR A 62 -7.46 1.50 0.46
CA THR A 62 -7.83 1.32 1.86
C THR A 62 -9.32 1.06 2.04
N SER A 63 -9.69 0.27 3.05
CA SER A 63 -11.08 0.04 3.45
C SER A 63 -11.57 1.00 4.53
N ARG A 64 -10.77 2.01 4.92
CA ARG A 64 -11.19 3.02 5.89
C ARG A 64 -12.49 3.68 5.46
N GLY A 65 -13.48 3.63 6.32
CA GLY A 65 -14.79 4.21 6.04
C GLY A 65 -15.75 3.28 5.30
N SER A 66 -15.25 2.25 4.59
CA SER A 66 -16.08 1.39 3.72
C SER A 66 -17.23 0.70 4.46
N SER A 67 -17.00 0.18 5.67
CA SER A 67 -18.06 -0.48 6.47
C SER A 67 -18.99 0.53 7.16
N SER A 68 -18.49 1.73 7.47
CA SER A 68 -19.22 2.76 8.23
C SER A 68 -19.95 3.80 7.36
N GLY A 69 -19.60 3.91 6.08
CA GLY A 69 -20.03 4.99 5.18
C GLY A 69 -19.38 6.36 5.43
N ILE A 70 -18.54 6.50 6.45
CA ILE A 70 -17.84 7.75 6.77
C ILE A 70 -16.73 8.00 5.75
N ASP A 71 -16.70 9.21 5.17
CA ASP A 71 -15.62 9.63 4.29
C ASP A 71 -14.38 10.09 5.10
N TYR A 72 -13.33 9.27 5.09
CA TYR A 72 -12.04 9.59 5.71
C TYR A 72 -11.01 10.17 4.74
N THR A 73 -11.39 10.51 3.50
CA THR A 73 -10.45 10.96 2.46
C THR A 73 -9.57 12.12 2.93
N GLY A 74 -10.15 13.11 3.63
CA GLY A 74 -9.40 14.24 4.17
C GLY A 74 -8.34 13.83 5.20
N LEU A 75 -8.72 12.96 6.14
CA LEU A 75 -7.81 12.43 7.16
C LEU A 75 -6.67 11.62 6.52
N ILE A 76 -7.00 10.74 5.58
CA ILE A 76 -6.03 9.88 4.89
C ILE A 76 -5.00 10.75 4.15
N LYS A 77 -5.45 11.74 3.37
CA LYS A 77 -4.55 12.64 2.64
C LYS A 77 -3.64 13.42 3.58
N GLN A 78 -4.18 13.97 4.66
CA GLN A 78 -3.40 14.69 5.67
C GLN A 78 -2.33 13.80 6.30
N GLN A 79 -2.66 12.53 6.60
CA GLN A 79 -1.72 11.59 7.18
C GLN A 79 -0.62 11.18 6.20
N LEU A 80 -0.98 10.80 4.97
CA LEU A 80 -0.02 10.45 3.92
C LEU A 80 0.94 11.60 3.62
N GLU A 81 0.42 12.84 3.56
CA GLU A 81 1.24 14.05 3.40
C GLU A 81 2.18 14.24 4.59
N LYS A 82 1.66 14.17 5.82
CA LYS A 82 2.47 14.31 7.04
C LYS A 82 3.57 13.26 7.15
N TRP A 83 3.32 12.03 6.71
CA TRP A 83 4.28 10.93 6.71
C TRP A 83 5.20 10.91 5.48
N GLY A 84 4.98 11.81 4.51
CA GLY A 84 5.80 11.91 3.32
C GLY A 84 5.63 10.74 2.35
N VAL A 85 4.46 10.10 2.31
CA VAL A 85 4.17 9.00 1.37
C VAL A 85 3.95 9.57 -0.03
N GLN A 86 4.72 9.10 -1.00
CA GLN A 86 4.60 9.48 -2.39
C GLN A 86 3.69 8.50 -3.13
N TYR A 87 2.54 8.97 -3.62
CA TYR A 87 1.56 8.16 -4.32
C TYR A 87 0.89 8.92 -5.46
N ASP A 88 0.31 8.18 -6.42
CA ASP A 88 -0.39 8.75 -7.59
C ASP A 88 -1.91 8.81 -7.41
N ASP A 89 -2.48 7.87 -6.65
CA ASP A 89 -3.93 7.75 -6.50
C ASP A 89 -4.33 7.21 -5.12
N LEU A 90 -5.53 7.57 -4.67
CA LEU A 90 -6.15 7.08 -3.44
C LEU A 90 -7.52 6.49 -3.80
N LYS A 91 -7.71 5.20 -3.50
CA LYS A 91 -8.93 4.46 -3.84
C LYS A 91 -9.52 3.75 -2.63
N GLN A 92 -10.85 3.64 -2.63
CA GLN A 92 -11.58 2.89 -1.61
C GLN A 92 -11.71 1.41 -1.97
N LYS A 93 -11.30 0.57 -1.03
CA LYS A 93 -11.42 -0.89 -1.03
C LYS A 93 -12.73 -1.29 -0.34
N PRO A 94 -13.55 -2.18 -0.92
CA PRO A 94 -14.69 -2.74 -0.20
C PRO A 94 -14.26 -3.37 1.13
N SER A 95 -15.12 -3.29 2.14
CA SER A 95 -14.93 -4.07 3.37
C SER A 95 -15.08 -5.55 3.03
N ALA A 96 -14.16 -6.38 3.49
CA ALA A 96 -14.19 -7.82 3.27
C ALA A 96 -13.61 -8.54 4.49
N ASP A 97 -14.15 -9.72 4.81
CA ASP A 97 -13.59 -10.59 5.85
C ASP A 97 -12.37 -11.38 5.34
N LEU A 98 -12.33 -11.66 4.03
CA LEU A 98 -11.25 -12.40 3.37
C LEU A 98 -11.07 -11.91 1.93
N ILE A 99 -9.82 -11.77 1.49
CA ILE A 99 -9.46 -11.51 0.10
C ILE A 99 -8.68 -12.73 -0.42
N VAL A 100 -9.15 -13.32 -1.52
CA VAL A 100 -8.45 -14.39 -2.25
C VAL A 100 -8.07 -13.83 -3.61
N ASP A 101 -6.79 -13.53 -3.78
CA ASP A 101 -6.27 -12.81 -4.95
C ASP A 101 -4.92 -13.43 -5.36
N ASP A 102 -4.76 -13.74 -6.64
CA ASP A 102 -3.57 -14.41 -7.18
C ASP A 102 -2.37 -13.47 -7.36
N MET A 103 -2.61 -12.15 -7.33
CA MET A 103 -1.61 -11.09 -7.44
C MET A 103 -1.26 -10.43 -6.09
N ALA A 104 -1.99 -10.73 -5.03
CA ALA A 104 -1.73 -10.18 -3.71
C ALA A 104 -0.54 -10.86 -3.02
N VAL A 105 0.16 -10.08 -2.20
CA VAL A 105 1.21 -10.52 -1.28
C VAL A 105 0.98 -9.83 0.06
N THR A 106 1.33 -10.51 1.16
CA THR A 106 1.28 -9.88 2.48
C THR A 106 2.41 -8.84 2.61
N PRO A 107 2.31 -7.87 3.53
CA PRO A 107 3.42 -6.92 3.78
C PRO A 107 4.74 -7.62 4.12
N GLU A 108 4.68 -8.71 4.88
CA GLU A 108 5.84 -9.52 5.25
C GLU A 108 6.48 -10.22 4.02
N ASP A 109 5.67 -10.90 3.21
CA ASP A 109 6.15 -11.52 1.96
C ASP A 109 6.67 -10.47 0.98
N PHE A 110 6.08 -9.27 0.99
CA PHE A 110 6.50 -8.17 0.12
C PHE A 110 7.92 -7.71 0.44
N PHE A 111 8.31 -7.61 1.71
CA PHE A 111 9.70 -7.28 2.07
C PHE A 111 10.70 -8.32 1.52
N SER A 112 10.35 -9.61 1.54
CA SER A 112 11.19 -10.65 0.93
C SER A 112 11.34 -10.47 -0.60
N LEU A 113 10.29 -9.97 -1.27
CA LEU A 113 10.35 -9.65 -2.70
C LEU A 113 11.15 -8.38 -2.99
N VAL A 114 11.12 -7.39 -2.09
CA VAL A 114 11.91 -6.16 -2.21
C VAL A 114 13.40 -6.48 -2.21
N ASP A 115 13.85 -7.43 -1.38
CA ASP A 115 15.23 -7.90 -1.37
C ASP A 115 15.64 -8.58 -2.69
N GLU A 116 14.70 -9.09 -3.50
CA GLU A 116 15.01 -9.60 -4.84
C GLU A 116 15.10 -8.49 -5.90
N ILE A 117 14.52 -7.31 -5.64
CA ILE A 117 14.49 -6.20 -6.61
C ILE A 117 15.86 -5.49 -6.66
N TRP A 118 16.51 -5.38 -5.51
CA TRP A 118 17.81 -4.72 -5.29
C TRP A 118 18.96 -5.72 -5.26
#